data_AF-A0A4R3JW47-F1
#
_entry.id   AF-A0A4R3JW47-F1
#
_cell.length_a   1.000
_cell.length_b   1.000
_cell.length_c   1.000
_cell.angle_alpha   90.00
_cell.angle_beta   90.00
_cell.angle_gamma   90.00
#
_symmetry.space_group_name_H-M   'P 1'
#
loop_
_entity.id
_entity.type
_entity.pdbx_description
1 polymer ?
#
loop_
_entity_poly.entity_id
_entity_poly.type
_entity_poly.pdbx_seq_one_letter_code
_entity_poly.pdbx_strand_id
1 'polypeptide(L)'
;MRLRCPVCHAEAALEAWAEDEAAREMMGLLAGLDAALGRALAAYLGLFRSKSRALSWERAVRLAREVLALGLEEAVLSQALSDTVEAMRVKREAGDIRPLENHNYLKRVAESVAARWIASGHAVVQRVERRPAGMSRTMAAIGGFLGAADVGVMDG
;
A
#
# COMPACT_ATOMS: atom_id res chain seq x y z
N MET A 1 14.43 7.11 -24.51
CA MET A 1 15.68 6.33 -24.21
C MET A 1 15.33 4.84 -24.17
N ARG A 2 16.16 3.92 -24.69
CA ARG A 2 15.91 2.46 -24.60
C ARG A 2 16.50 1.90 -23.30
N LEU A 3 15.69 1.17 -22.55
CA LEU A 3 16.09 0.48 -21.33
C LEU A 3 15.97 -1.04 -21.50
N ARG A 4 16.91 -1.78 -20.93
CA ARG A 4 16.92 -3.25 -20.90
C ARG A 4 16.68 -3.73 -19.47
N CYS A 5 15.71 -4.63 -19.30
CA CYS A 5 15.46 -5.27 -18.00
C CYS A 5 16.63 -6.22 -17.64
N PRO A 6 17.24 -6.12 -16.44
CA PRO A 6 18.33 -7.01 -16.04
C PRO A 6 17.86 -8.43 -15.71
N VAL A 7 16.54 -8.65 -15.57
CA VAL A 7 15.97 -9.94 -15.16
C VAL A 7 15.49 -10.77 -16.35
N CYS A 8 14.76 -10.16 -17.29
CA CYS A 8 14.21 -10.86 -18.45
C CYS A 8 14.77 -10.39 -19.80
N HIS A 9 15.67 -9.40 -19.79
CA HIS A 9 16.29 -8.82 -20.99
C HIS A 9 15.32 -8.21 -22.01
N ALA A 10 14.06 -8.00 -21.63
CA ALA A 10 13.12 -7.22 -22.43
C ALA A 10 13.64 -5.79 -22.62
N GLU A 11 13.45 -5.24 -23.82
CA GLU A 11 13.83 -3.87 -24.18
C GLU A 11 12.58 -3.05 -24.47
N ALA A 12 12.50 -1.86 -23.88
CA ALA A 12 11.41 -0.91 -24.11
C ALA A 12 11.95 0.53 -24.11
N ALA A 13 11.22 1.43 -24.76
CA ALA A 13 11.40 2.86 -24.55
C ALA A 13 10.94 3.20 -23.12
N LEU A 14 11.71 4.01 -22.39
CA LEU A 14 11.32 4.47 -21.05
C LEU A 14 9.94 5.14 -21.08
N GLU A 15 9.70 5.92 -22.13
CA GLU A 15 8.46 6.64 -22.41
C GLU A 15 7.26 5.68 -22.47
N ALA A 16 7.43 4.45 -22.96
CA ALA A 16 6.35 3.47 -23.03
C ALA A 16 5.84 3.05 -21.64
N TRP A 17 6.71 3.00 -20.63
CA TRP A 17 6.29 2.73 -19.25
C TRP A 17 5.76 3.99 -18.56
N ALA A 18 6.24 5.17 -18.96
CA ALA A 18 5.75 6.44 -18.42
C ALA A 18 4.34 6.77 -18.92
N GLU A 19 3.96 6.37 -20.13
CA GLU A 19 2.61 6.62 -20.67
C GLU A 19 1.56 5.65 -20.11
N ASP A 20 1.95 4.41 -19.79
CA ASP A 20 1.06 3.39 -19.20
C ASP A 20 0.63 3.78 -17.77
N GLU A 21 -0.67 3.97 -17.57
CA GLU A 21 -1.24 4.40 -16.29
C GLU A 21 -0.96 3.41 -15.16
N ALA A 22 -1.10 2.10 -15.42
CA ALA A 22 -0.88 1.09 -14.39
C ALA A 22 0.60 0.95 -14.05
N ALA A 23 1.50 1.12 -15.03
CA ALA A 23 2.93 1.16 -14.78
C ALA A 23 3.33 2.35 -13.91
N ARG A 24 2.82 3.56 -14.23
CA ARG A 24 3.02 4.77 -13.41
C ARG A 24 2.52 4.58 -11.99
N GLU A 25 1.33 4.03 -11.84
CA GLU A 25 0.77 3.76 -10.52
C GLU A 25 1.63 2.78 -9.73
N MET A 26 2.06 1.68 -10.34
CA MET A 26 2.94 0.69 -9.70
C MET A 26 4.26 1.32 -9.24
N MET A 27 4.85 2.20 -10.06
CA MET A 27 6.07 2.93 -9.70
C MET A 27 5.82 3.88 -8.53
N GLY A 28 4.70 4.62 -8.54
CA GLY A 28 4.30 5.50 -7.43
C GLY A 28 4.09 4.73 -6.13
N LEU A 29 3.42 3.57 -6.19
CA LEU A 29 3.26 2.67 -5.05
C LEU A 29 4.62 2.23 -4.49
N LEU A 30 5.52 1.70 -5.33
CA LEU A 30 6.83 1.23 -4.87
C LEU A 30 7.70 2.35 -4.31
N ALA A 31 7.66 3.55 -4.92
CA ALA A 31 8.44 4.70 -4.46
C ALA A 31 7.99 5.23 -3.10
N GLY A 32 6.73 5.01 -2.72
CA GLY A 32 6.17 5.42 -1.43
C GLY A 32 6.43 4.44 -0.28
N LEU A 33 6.98 3.25 -0.54
CA LEU A 33 7.24 2.23 0.48
C LEU A 33 8.68 2.33 1.02
N ASP A 34 8.88 1.85 2.25
CA ASP A 34 10.23 1.53 2.73
C ASP A 34 10.95 0.60 1.74
N ALA A 35 12.26 0.81 1.57
CA ALA A 35 13.05 0.12 0.57
C ALA A 35 13.07 -1.42 0.76
N ALA A 36 13.02 -1.91 2.00
CA ALA A 36 12.95 -3.35 2.26
C ALA A 36 11.59 -3.91 1.84
N LEU A 37 10.50 -3.23 2.23
CA LEU A 37 9.14 -3.63 1.87
C LEU A 37 8.91 -3.58 0.36
N GLY A 38 9.34 -2.49 -0.31
CA GLY A 38 9.21 -2.34 -1.76
C GLY A 38 9.94 -3.45 -2.53
N ARG A 39 11.17 -3.79 -2.12
CA ARG A 39 11.92 -4.91 -2.73
C ARG A 39 11.24 -6.26 -2.50
N ALA A 40 10.79 -6.53 -1.27
CA ALA A 40 10.11 -7.78 -0.93
C ALA A 40 8.80 -7.95 -1.71
N LEU A 41 8.02 -6.87 -1.84
CA LEU A 41 6.79 -6.83 -2.63
C LEU A 41 7.06 -7.10 -4.11
N ALA A 42 8.04 -6.44 -4.71
CA ALA A 42 8.40 -6.66 -6.11
C ALA A 42 8.82 -8.12 -6.39
N ALA A 43 9.61 -8.71 -5.50
CA ALA A 43 9.99 -10.13 -5.59
C ALA A 43 8.78 -11.06 -5.48
N TYR A 44 7.88 -10.79 -4.52
CA TYR A 44 6.67 -11.55 -4.30
C TYR A 44 5.71 -11.52 -5.50
N LEU A 45 5.51 -10.37 -6.14
CA LEU A 45 4.68 -10.25 -7.35
C LEU A 45 5.24 -11.12 -8.50
N GLY A 46 6.56 -11.29 -8.54
CA GLY A 46 7.23 -12.21 -9.46
C GLY A 46 6.81 -13.68 -9.31
N LEU A 47 6.12 -14.05 -8.23
CA LEU A 47 5.60 -15.41 -8.02
C LEU A 47 4.31 -15.70 -8.80
N PHE A 48 3.62 -14.67 -9.31
CA PHE A 48 2.33 -14.80 -10.02
C PHE A 48 2.47 -14.95 -11.54
N ARG A 49 3.67 -14.73 -12.09
CA ARG A 49 3.92 -14.94 -13.53
C ARG A 49 4.13 -16.42 -13.83
N SER A 50 3.58 -16.89 -14.94
CA SER A 50 3.86 -18.24 -15.44
C SER A 50 5.20 -18.27 -16.18
N LYS A 51 5.64 -19.46 -16.61
CA LYS A 51 6.86 -19.63 -17.42
C LYS A 51 6.77 -18.90 -18.77
N SER A 52 5.58 -18.79 -19.35
CA SER A 52 5.38 -18.31 -20.73
C SER A 52 4.69 -16.95 -20.83
N ARG A 53 4.17 -16.40 -19.73
CA ARG A 53 3.43 -15.13 -19.75
C ARG A 53 3.94 -14.19 -18.68
N ALA A 54 4.25 -12.97 -19.12
CA ALA A 54 4.51 -11.85 -18.24
C ALA A 54 3.25 -11.49 -17.43
N LEU A 55 3.47 -10.92 -16.25
CA LEU A 55 2.43 -10.30 -15.45
C LEU A 55 2.10 -8.93 -16.05
N SER A 56 0.83 -8.63 -16.33
CA SER A 56 0.43 -7.28 -16.79
C SER A 56 0.56 -6.27 -15.65
N TRP A 57 0.78 -4.99 -16.00
CA TRP A 57 0.86 -3.90 -15.02
C TRP A 57 -0.42 -3.77 -14.18
N GLU A 58 -1.59 -3.81 -14.83
CA GLU A 58 -2.89 -3.77 -14.14
C GLU A 58 -3.03 -4.88 -13.09
N ARG A 59 -2.61 -6.11 -13.44
CA ARG A 59 -2.66 -7.24 -12.51
C ARG A 59 -1.63 -7.08 -11.40
N ALA A 60 -0.44 -6.56 -11.70
CA ALA A 60 0.59 -6.29 -10.71
C ALA A 60 0.11 -5.26 -9.67
N VAL A 61 -0.48 -4.15 -10.13
CA VAL A 61 -1.07 -3.11 -9.28
C VAL A 61 -2.16 -3.68 -8.39
N ARG A 62 -3.11 -4.44 -8.96
CA ARG A 62 -4.18 -5.08 -8.18
C ARG A 62 -3.61 -5.96 -7.06
N LEU A 63 -2.68 -6.86 -7.39
CA LEU A 63 -2.04 -7.74 -6.41
C LEU A 63 -1.25 -6.96 -5.35
N ALA A 64 -0.56 -5.88 -5.75
CA ALA A 64 0.18 -5.03 -4.83
C ALA A 64 -0.76 -4.36 -3.81
N ARG A 65 -1.87 -3.80 -4.28
CA ARG A 65 -2.91 -3.19 -3.42
C ARG A 65 -3.54 -4.21 -2.48
N GLU A 66 -3.86 -5.41 -2.98
CA GLU A 66 -4.40 -6.50 -2.16
C GLU A 66 -3.46 -6.89 -1.01
N VAL A 67 -2.14 -6.91 -1.27
CA VAL A 67 -1.12 -7.18 -0.25
C VAL A 67 -1.02 -6.05 0.77
N LEU A 68 -0.97 -4.79 0.32
CA LEU A 68 -0.87 -3.63 1.20
C LEU A 68 -2.14 -3.45 2.04
N ALA A 69 -3.30 -3.82 1.51
CA ALA A 69 -4.58 -3.80 2.22
C ALA A 69 -4.71 -4.87 3.33
N LEU A 70 -3.72 -5.75 3.50
CA LEU A 70 -3.68 -6.68 4.64
C LEU A 70 -3.53 -5.94 5.99
N GLY A 71 -3.12 -4.67 5.99
CA GLY A 71 -3.06 -3.83 7.20
C GLY A 71 -2.05 -4.32 8.24
N LEU A 72 -1.02 -5.04 7.80
CA LEU A 72 0.04 -5.56 8.65
C LEU A 72 1.09 -4.47 8.90
N GLU A 73 1.75 -4.55 10.05
CA GLU A 73 2.95 -3.75 10.33
C GLU A 73 4.01 -3.97 9.24
N GLU A 74 4.70 -2.89 8.82
CA GLU A 74 5.58 -2.92 7.65
C GLU A 74 6.69 -3.96 7.80
N ALA A 75 7.27 -4.09 9.00
CA ALA A 75 8.32 -5.06 9.28
C ALA A 75 7.81 -6.52 9.21
N VAL A 76 6.59 -6.77 9.70
CA VAL A 76 5.94 -8.08 9.62
C VAL A 76 5.64 -8.44 8.17
N LEU A 77 5.08 -7.48 7.40
CA LEU A 77 4.75 -7.69 5.99
C LEU A 77 6.00 -7.93 5.15
N SER A 78 7.04 -7.11 5.33
CA SER A 78 8.32 -7.22 4.62
C SER A 78 8.98 -8.60 4.86
N GLN A 79 8.98 -9.07 6.10
CA GLN A 79 9.51 -10.40 6.43
C GLN A 79 8.63 -11.51 5.85
N ALA A 80 7.30 -11.41 5.95
CA ALA A 80 6.38 -12.44 5.43
C ALA A 80 6.47 -12.60 3.90
N LEU A 81 6.64 -11.50 3.17
CA LEU A 81 6.88 -11.51 1.73
C LEU A 81 8.20 -12.21 1.39
N SER A 82 9.27 -11.88 2.13
CA SER A 82 10.60 -12.47 1.94
C SER A 82 10.60 -13.98 2.23
N ASP A 83 10.03 -14.41 3.37
CA ASP A 83 9.88 -15.82 3.75
C ASP A 83 9.07 -16.59 2.68
N THR A 84 8.03 -15.96 2.13
CA THR A 84 7.21 -16.55 1.08
C THR A 84 8.00 -16.75 -0.22
N VAL A 85 8.77 -15.75 -0.64
CA VAL A 85 9.62 -15.82 -1.84
C VAL A 85 10.64 -16.94 -1.70
N GLU A 86 11.31 -17.02 -0.55
CA GLU A 86 12.32 -18.05 -0.30
C GLU A 86 11.71 -19.46 -0.28
N ALA A 87 10.56 -19.63 0.40
CA ALA A 87 9.84 -20.91 0.39
C ALA A 87 9.42 -21.34 -1.03
N MET A 88 9.01 -20.39 -1.89
CA MET A 88 8.69 -20.71 -3.28
C MET A 88 9.93 -20.98 -4.13
N ARG A 89 11.07 -20.33 -3.83
CA ARG A 89 12.36 -20.61 -4.49
C ARG A 89 12.76 -22.07 -4.28
N VAL A 90 12.72 -22.55 -3.04
CA VAL A 90 13.02 -23.96 -2.70
C VAL A 90 12.09 -24.93 -3.44
N LYS A 91 10.78 -24.63 -3.51
CA LYS A 91 9.83 -25.47 -4.25
C LYS A 91 10.11 -25.50 -5.77
N ARG A 92 10.50 -24.36 -6.33
CA ARG A 92 10.85 -24.24 -7.75
C ARG A 92 12.12 -25.01 -8.09
N GLU A 93 13.11 -24.98 -7.20
CA GLU A 93 14.33 -25.79 -7.32
C GLU A 93 14.01 -27.30 -7.27
N ALA A 94 12.99 -27.69 -6.49
CA ALA A 94 12.45 -29.05 -6.48
C ALA A 94 11.52 -29.38 -7.68
N GLY A 95 11.31 -28.45 -8.61
CA GLY A 95 10.54 -28.64 -9.85
C GLY A 95 9.10 -28.13 -9.82
N ASP A 96 8.58 -27.64 -8.69
CA ASP A 96 7.24 -27.02 -8.63
C ASP A 96 7.29 -25.55 -9.06
N ILE A 97 7.13 -25.32 -10.35
CA ILE A 97 7.19 -24.00 -10.98
C ILE A 97 5.83 -23.32 -11.18
N ARG A 98 4.79 -23.81 -10.52
CA ARG A 98 3.44 -23.23 -10.66
C ARG A 98 3.40 -21.80 -10.11
N PRO A 99 2.71 -20.88 -10.81
CA PRO A 99 2.51 -19.54 -10.29
C PRO A 99 1.57 -19.57 -9.08
N LEU A 100 1.67 -18.56 -8.22
CA LEU A 100 0.65 -18.34 -7.20
C LEU A 100 -0.66 -17.87 -7.86
N GLU A 101 -1.77 -18.34 -7.30
CA GLU A 101 -3.11 -17.95 -7.75
C GLU A 101 -3.71 -16.82 -6.88
N ASN A 102 -3.34 -16.78 -5.60
CA ASN A 102 -3.88 -15.87 -4.60
C ASN A 102 -2.90 -15.68 -3.41
N HIS A 103 -3.31 -14.89 -2.42
CA HIS A 103 -2.49 -14.54 -1.25
C HIS A 103 -2.62 -15.49 -0.05
N ASN A 104 -3.31 -16.64 -0.17
CA ASN A 104 -3.59 -17.50 0.99
C ASN A 104 -2.31 -18.08 1.62
N TYR A 105 -1.28 -18.37 0.82
CA TYR A 105 0.01 -18.80 1.36
C TYR A 105 0.69 -17.65 2.14
N LEU A 106 0.72 -16.44 1.56
CA LEU A 106 1.28 -15.26 2.22
C LEU A 106 0.58 -14.97 3.55
N LYS A 107 -0.76 -15.05 3.61
CA LYS A 107 -1.53 -14.82 4.84
C LYS A 107 -1.09 -15.76 5.98
N ARG A 108 -0.93 -17.05 5.70
CA ARG A 108 -0.43 -18.04 6.69
C ARG A 108 1.01 -17.77 7.14
N VAL A 109 1.88 -17.36 6.21
CA VAL A 109 3.25 -16.97 6.56
C VAL A 109 3.24 -15.72 7.44
N ALA A 110 2.41 -14.73 7.11
CA ALA A 110 2.26 -13.50 7.88
C ALA A 110 1.76 -13.76 9.30
N GLU A 111 0.78 -14.64 9.49
CA GLU A 111 0.33 -15.09 10.83
C GLU A 111 1.50 -15.66 11.64
N SER A 112 2.30 -16.53 11.01
CA SER A 112 3.47 -17.15 11.65
C SER A 112 4.56 -16.13 12.00
N VAL A 113 4.80 -15.16 11.12
CA VAL A 113 5.76 -14.06 11.36
C VAL A 113 5.25 -13.18 12.49
N ALA A 114 4.01 -12.73 12.45
CA ALA A 114 3.41 -11.88 13.49
C ALA A 114 3.49 -12.54 14.88
N ALA A 115 3.19 -13.84 14.97
CA ALA A 115 3.31 -14.60 16.20
C ALA A 115 4.75 -14.62 16.75
N ARG A 116 5.76 -14.80 15.87
CA ARG A 116 7.17 -14.73 16.27
C ARG A 116 7.56 -13.33 16.74
N TRP A 117 7.13 -12.28 16.04
CA TRP A 117 7.38 -10.88 16.43
C TRP A 117 6.84 -10.56 17.81
N ILE A 118 5.60 -11.00 18.11
CA ILE A 118 5.00 -10.85 19.43
C ILE A 118 5.81 -11.61 20.49
N ALA A 119 6.18 -12.87 20.20
CA ALA A 119 6.96 -13.69 21.12
C ALA A 119 8.37 -13.15 21.39
N SER A 120 8.98 -12.46 20.43
CA SER A 120 10.30 -11.84 20.54
C SER A 120 10.30 -10.53 21.35
N GLY A 121 9.15 -10.08 21.88
CA GLY A 121 9.06 -8.86 22.69
C GLY A 121 9.20 -7.57 21.88
N HIS A 122 9.12 -7.64 20.54
CA HIS A 122 9.02 -6.47 19.69
C HIS A 122 7.61 -5.90 19.86
N ALA A 123 7.43 -4.99 20.81
CA ALA A 123 6.15 -4.35 21.08
C ALA A 123 5.64 -3.65 19.80
N VAL A 124 4.43 -4.03 19.36
CA VAL A 124 3.71 -3.36 18.27
C VAL A 124 3.41 -1.94 18.74
N VAL A 125 4.22 -0.97 18.33
CA VAL A 125 3.85 0.44 18.45
C VAL A 125 2.77 0.68 17.42
N GLN A 126 1.51 0.43 17.81
CA GLN A 126 0.39 0.89 17.01
C GLN A 126 0.56 2.39 16.80
N ARG A 127 0.68 2.79 15.53
CA ARG A 127 0.56 4.19 15.12
C ARG A 127 -0.86 4.63 15.49
N VAL A 128 -1.03 5.16 16.70
CA VAL A 128 -2.21 5.90 17.09
C VAL A 128 -2.32 7.05 16.10
N GLU A 129 -3.25 6.94 15.15
CA GLU A 129 -3.64 8.05 14.30
C GLU A 129 -4.08 9.18 15.23
N ARG A 130 -3.24 10.23 15.33
CA ARG A 130 -3.65 11.50 15.89
C ARG A 130 -4.70 12.08 14.97
N ARG A 131 -5.97 11.77 15.25
CA ARG A 131 -7.11 12.54 14.76
C ARG A 131 -6.86 14.00 15.14
N PRO A 132 -6.77 14.95 14.18
CA PRO A 132 -6.73 16.35 14.55
C PRO A 132 -8.04 16.68 15.27
N ALA A 133 -7.91 17.26 16.46
CA ALA A 133 -9.04 17.80 17.19
C ALA A 133 -9.68 18.89 16.32
N GLY A 134 -10.82 18.56 15.71
CA GLY A 134 -11.64 19.49 14.98
C GLY A 134 -12.09 20.62 15.90
N MET A 135 -11.59 21.81 15.60
CA MET A 135 -12.03 23.09 16.13
C MET A 135 -13.53 23.31 15.83
N SER A 136 -14.26 23.66 16.89
CA SER A 136 -15.47 24.50 16.97
C SER A 136 -16.77 24.08 16.26
N ARG A 137 -17.79 23.83 17.10
CA ARG A 137 -19.16 24.36 16.93
C ARG A 137 -19.71 24.61 18.34
N THR A 138 -19.77 25.86 18.83
CA THR A 138 -20.73 26.37 19.87
C THR A 138 -20.59 27.87 20.22
N MET A 139 -19.64 28.68 19.71
CA MET A 139 -19.63 30.12 20.06
C MET A 139 -19.40 31.07 18.88
N ALA A 140 -20.43 31.27 18.06
CA ALA A 140 -20.51 32.42 17.15
C ALA A 140 -21.96 32.91 16.98
N ALA A 141 -22.74 32.91 18.06
CA ALA A 141 -24.10 33.44 18.03
C ALA A 141 -24.51 34.02 19.40
N ILE A 142 -23.78 35.01 19.90
CA ILE A 142 -24.31 36.00 20.86
C ILE A 142 -23.65 37.35 20.54
N GLY A 143 -24.33 38.15 19.73
CA GLY A 143 -23.84 39.46 19.29
C GLY A 143 -24.83 40.12 18.34
N GLY A 144 -26.08 40.27 18.77
CA GLY A 144 -27.14 40.86 17.95
C GLY A 144 -28.44 41.00 18.72
N PHE A 145 -28.45 41.78 19.80
CA PHE A 145 -29.69 42.24 20.44
C PHE A 145 -29.45 43.57 21.21
N LEU A 146 -29.39 44.67 20.47
CA LEU A 146 -29.86 45.99 20.86
C LEU A 146 -30.56 46.51 19.58
N GLY A 147 -31.83 46.86 19.53
CA GLY A 147 -32.72 47.42 20.53
C GLY A 147 -33.46 48.53 19.79
N ALA A 148 -34.50 48.15 19.04
CA ALA A 148 -35.37 49.09 18.36
C ALA A 148 -36.30 49.72 19.40
N ALA A 149 -36.25 51.04 19.52
CA ALA A 149 -37.27 51.84 20.19
C ALA A 149 -37.61 53.01 19.27
N ASP A 150 -38.62 52.79 18.42
CA ASP A 150 -39.37 53.83 17.71
C ASP A 150 -40.51 54.30 18.63
N VAL A 151 -40.44 55.54 19.11
CA VAL A 151 -41.60 56.33 19.57
C VAL A 151 -41.30 57.82 19.34
N GLY A 152 -42.19 58.52 18.61
CA GLY A 152 -42.19 60.00 18.52
C GLY A 152 -42.51 60.51 17.11
N VAL A 153 -43.77 60.48 16.65
CA VAL A 153 -44.79 61.57 16.79
C VAL A 153 -44.71 62.60 15.66
N MET A 154 -45.86 62.74 14.99
CA MET A 154 -46.25 63.71 13.98
C MET A 154 -46.23 65.15 14.52
N ASP A 155 -45.89 66.13 13.67
CA ASP A 155 -46.66 67.36 13.39
C ASP A 155 -45.76 68.47 12.79
N GLY A 156 -46.23 69.11 11.71
CA GLY A 156 -45.74 70.42 11.23
C GLY A 156 -45.14 70.44 9.83
#